data_AF-K4NSZ9-F1
#
_entry.id   AF-K4NSZ9-F1
#
_cell.length_a   1.000
_cell.length_b   1.000
_cell.length_c   1.000
_cell.angle_alpha   90.00
_cell.angle_beta   90.00
_cell.angle_gamma   90.00
#
_symmetry.space_group_name_H-M   'P 1'
#
loop_
_entity.id
_entity.type
_entity.pdbx_description
1 polymer ?
#
loop_
_entity_poly.entity_id
_entity_poly.type
_entity_poly.pdbx_seq_one_letter_code
_entity_poly.pdbx_strand_id
1 'polypeptide(L)'
;EEGEKLRELGYVLRNALDELYHCPAVTLARNVNEYFGIQETKHMLDQLEAKFPDLLKEVLRHATVQRISEVLQRLLSERVSVRNMKLIMEALALWAPREKDVINLVEHIRGAMARYICHKFANGGELRAVMVSAEVEDVIRKGIRQTSGSTFLSL
;
A
#
# COMPACT_ATOMS: atom_id res chain seq x y z
N GLU A 1 7.36 25.96 27.50
CA GLU A 1 6.98 25.49 28.86
C GLU A 1 5.84 24.47 28.83
N GLU A 2 4.74 24.71 28.11
CA GLU A 2 3.61 23.75 28.05
C GLU A 2 3.98 22.40 27.43
N GLY A 3 4.79 22.40 26.36
CA GLY A 3 5.21 21.15 25.71
C GLY A 3 6.02 20.22 26.63
N GLU A 4 6.92 20.76 27.45
CA GLU A 4 7.71 19.92 28.37
C GLU A 4 6.82 19.31 29.47
N LYS A 5 5.84 20.06 30.00
CA LYS A 5 4.84 19.52 30.94
C LYS A 5 4.03 18.37 30.34
N LEU A 6 3.64 18.47 29.07
CA LEU A 6 2.91 17.41 28.37
C LEU A 6 3.79 16.17 28.12
N ARG A 7 5.09 16.34 27.88
CA ARG A 7 6.02 15.21 27.74
C ARG A 7 6.18 14.42 29.04
N GLU A 8 6.24 15.10 30.19
CA GLU A 8 6.29 14.44 31.51
C GLU A 8 5.06 13.57 31.78
N LEU A 9 3.90 13.93 31.21
CA LEU A 9 2.66 13.16 31.27
C LEU A 9 2.58 12.03 30.21
N GLY A 10 3.61 11.84 29.40
CA GLY A 10 3.68 10.80 28.38
C GLY A 10 3.04 11.15 27.03
N TYR A 11 2.70 12.42 26.79
CA TYR A 11 2.19 12.84 25.48
C TYR A 11 3.30 12.90 24.42
N VAL A 12 3.01 12.38 23.24
CA VAL A 12 3.90 12.48 22.08
C VAL A 12 3.68 13.83 21.41
N LEU A 13 4.73 14.66 21.39
CA LEU A 13 4.72 15.95 20.70
C LEU A 13 5.42 15.85 19.35
N ARG A 14 4.93 16.62 18.38
CA ARG A 14 5.55 16.78 17.05
C ARG A 14 5.82 18.26 16.81
N ASN A 15 6.98 18.57 16.24
CA ASN A 15 7.32 19.96 15.91
C ASN A 15 6.54 20.44 14.66
N ALA A 16 6.52 21.76 14.43
CA ALA A 16 5.77 22.35 13.34
C ALA A 16 6.25 21.91 11.95
N LEU A 17 7.57 21.69 11.77
CA LEU A 17 8.14 21.27 10.48
C LEU A 17 7.80 19.82 10.13
N ASP A 18 7.80 18.93 11.12
CA ASP A 18 7.43 17.52 10.95
C ASP A 18 5.94 17.39 10.62
N GLU A 19 5.09 18.22 11.24
CA GLU A 19 3.66 18.26 10.91
C GLU A 19 3.44 18.85 9.52
N LEU A 20 4.19 19.91 9.18
CA LEU A 20 4.20 20.50 7.85
C LEU A 20 4.70 19.53 6.77
N TYR A 21 5.59 18.60 7.10
CA TYR A 21 6.01 17.53 6.19
C TYR A 21 4.94 16.44 6.07
N HIS A 22 4.35 16.04 7.20
CA HIS A 22 3.37 14.95 7.26
C HIS A 22 2.09 15.26 6.48
N CYS A 23 1.52 16.45 6.62
CA CYS A 23 0.26 16.83 6.00
C CYS A 23 0.28 16.78 4.46
N PRO A 24 1.26 17.39 3.76
CA PRO A 24 1.45 17.24 2.32
C PRO A 24 1.81 15.81 1.94
N ALA A 25 2.66 15.10 2.70
CA ALA A 25 3.04 13.73 2.35
C ALA A 25 1.83 12.78 2.29
N VAL A 26 0.90 12.90 3.24
CA VAL A 26 -0.38 12.15 3.23
C VAL A 26 -1.24 12.54 2.02
N THR A 27 -1.29 13.83 1.70
CA THR A 27 -2.10 14.35 0.59
C THR A 27 -1.53 13.94 -0.77
N LEU A 28 -0.21 14.00 -0.94
CA LEU A 28 0.49 13.56 -2.14
C LEU A 28 0.30 12.07 -2.36
N ALA A 29 0.50 11.25 -1.32
CA ALA A 29 0.30 9.80 -1.42
C ALA A 29 -1.11 9.45 -1.91
N ARG A 30 -2.16 10.12 -1.39
CA ARG A 30 -3.54 9.90 -1.84
C ARG A 30 -3.77 10.31 -3.31
N ASN A 31 -3.06 11.32 -3.79
CA ASN A 31 -3.15 11.84 -5.17
C ASN A 31 -2.02 11.31 -6.07
N VAL A 32 -1.49 10.12 -5.78
CA VAL A 32 -0.35 9.55 -6.50
C VAL A 32 -0.58 9.40 -8.01
N ASN A 33 -1.83 9.16 -8.43
CA ASN A 33 -2.20 9.00 -9.83
C ASN A 33 -1.95 10.25 -10.69
N GLU A 34 -1.80 11.43 -10.08
CA GLU A 34 -1.50 12.69 -10.77
C GLU A 34 -0.04 12.78 -11.25
N TYR A 35 0.89 12.04 -10.62
CA TYR A 35 2.33 12.21 -10.86
C TYR A 35 3.14 10.92 -10.94
N PHE A 36 2.50 9.76 -10.76
CA PHE A 36 3.15 8.45 -10.85
C PHE A 36 2.29 7.53 -11.71
N GLY A 37 2.88 6.96 -12.77
CA GLY A 37 2.22 6.02 -13.66
C GLY A 37 3.19 5.06 -14.35
N ILE A 38 2.93 4.77 -15.62
CA ILE A 38 3.65 3.74 -16.39
C ILE A 38 5.12 4.10 -16.57
N GLN A 39 5.43 5.39 -16.81
CA GLN A 39 6.81 5.83 -17.06
C GLN A 39 7.68 5.67 -15.81
N GLU A 40 7.19 6.14 -14.67
CA GLU A 40 7.88 6.01 -13.38
C GLU A 40 8.01 4.53 -13.01
N THR A 41 6.97 3.73 -13.23
CA THR A 41 7.01 2.28 -13.02
C THR A 41 8.09 1.63 -13.88
N LYS A 42 8.12 1.92 -15.19
CA LYS A 42 9.15 1.37 -16.09
C LYS A 42 10.55 1.73 -15.63
N HIS A 43 10.77 2.97 -15.23
CA HIS A 43 12.05 3.42 -14.69
C HIS A 43 12.47 2.61 -13.45
N MET A 44 11.55 2.38 -12.51
CA MET A 44 11.81 1.56 -11.33
C MET A 44 12.09 0.10 -11.67
N LEU A 45 11.39 -0.47 -12.66
CA LEU A 45 11.64 -1.84 -13.14
C LEU A 45 13.02 -1.95 -13.79
N ASP A 46 13.47 -0.94 -14.54
CA ASP A 46 14.80 -0.93 -15.17
C ASP A 46 15.92 -0.88 -14.14
N GLN A 47 15.73 -0.10 -13.08
CA GLN A 47 16.64 -0.09 -11.94
C GLN A 47 16.67 -1.44 -11.20
N LEU A 48 15.55 -2.15 -11.17
CA LEU A 48 15.44 -3.48 -10.56
C LEU A 48 16.06 -4.56 -11.46
N GLU A 49 15.91 -4.45 -12.78
CA GLU A 49 16.46 -5.39 -13.76
C GLU A 49 17.99 -5.50 -13.63
N ALA A 50 18.65 -4.38 -13.39
CA ALA A 50 20.10 -4.33 -13.16
C ALA A 50 20.55 -5.17 -11.94
N LYS A 51 19.64 -5.48 -11.00
CA LYS A 51 19.94 -6.21 -9.76
C LYS A 51 19.34 -7.62 -9.73
N PHE A 52 18.14 -7.79 -10.26
CA PHE A 52 17.35 -9.03 -10.20
C PHE A 52 16.68 -9.33 -11.56
N PRO A 53 17.46 -9.57 -12.63
CA PRO A 53 16.92 -9.69 -13.98
C PRO A 53 15.97 -10.88 -14.15
N ASP A 54 16.27 -12.02 -13.52
CA ASP A 54 15.43 -13.22 -13.65
C ASP A 54 14.10 -13.11 -12.90
N LEU A 55 14.09 -12.42 -11.76
CA LEU A 55 12.85 -12.10 -11.04
C LEU A 55 11.95 -11.21 -11.91
N LEU A 56 12.52 -10.15 -12.50
CA LEU A 56 11.75 -9.25 -13.34
C LEU A 56 11.19 -9.97 -14.58
N LYS A 57 12.02 -10.80 -15.24
CA LYS A 57 11.57 -11.63 -16.37
C LYS A 57 10.40 -12.51 -15.99
N GLU A 58 10.43 -13.13 -14.81
CA GLU A 58 9.34 -14.00 -14.34
C GLU A 58 8.05 -13.20 -14.09
N VAL A 59 8.14 -12.05 -13.41
CA VAL A 59 6.97 -11.19 -13.17
C VAL A 59 6.34 -10.74 -14.50
N LEU A 60 7.16 -10.32 -15.47
CA LEU A 60 6.68 -9.80 -16.75
C LEU A 60 6.01 -10.86 -17.64
N ARG A 61 6.18 -12.16 -17.37
CA ARG A 61 5.40 -13.21 -18.05
C ARG A 61 3.91 -13.18 -17.65
N HIS A 62 3.60 -12.69 -16.45
CA HIS A 62 2.26 -12.78 -15.86
C HIS A 62 1.59 -11.43 -15.63
N ALA A 63 2.37 -10.34 -15.56
CA ALA A 63 1.89 -8.98 -15.36
C ALA A 63 2.59 -7.99 -16.30
N THR A 64 1.81 -7.22 -17.05
CA THR A 64 2.33 -6.12 -17.87
C THR A 64 2.80 -4.96 -17.00
N VAL A 65 3.62 -4.07 -17.56
CA VAL A 65 4.05 -2.83 -16.87
C VAL A 65 2.84 -1.99 -16.42
N GLN A 66 1.77 -1.93 -17.22
CA GLN A 66 0.51 -1.29 -16.85
C GLN A 66 -0.08 -1.91 -15.57
N ARG A 67 -0.18 -3.24 -15.52
CA ARG A 67 -0.74 -3.96 -14.37
C ARG A 67 0.09 -3.77 -13.12
N ILE A 68 1.42 -3.76 -13.26
CA ILE A 68 2.34 -3.45 -12.15
C ILE A 68 2.14 -2.01 -11.68
N SER A 69 2.04 -1.05 -12.60
CA SER A 69 1.80 0.36 -12.29
C SER A 69 0.52 0.55 -11.48
N GLU A 70 -0.58 -0.10 -11.87
CA GLU A 70 -1.85 -0.06 -11.15
C GLU A 70 -1.74 -0.62 -9.73
N VAL A 71 -1.01 -1.73 -9.55
CA VAL A 71 -0.73 -2.30 -8.22
C VAL A 71 0.06 -1.30 -7.37
N LEU A 72 1.13 -0.71 -7.91
CA LEU A 72 1.96 0.26 -7.18
C LEU A 72 1.18 1.53 -6.81
N GLN A 73 0.35 2.05 -7.72
CA GLN A 73 -0.53 3.20 -7.47
C GLN A 73 -1.52 2.91 -6.33
N ARG A 74 -2.16 1.74 -6.32
CA ARG A 74 -3.09 1.34 -5.25
C ARG A 74 -2.40 1.19 -3.89
N LEU A 75 -1.19 0.62 -3.87
CA LEU A 75 -0.40 0.56 -2.65
C LEU A 75 -0.05 1.98 -2.16
N LEU A 76 0.42 2.85 -3.05
CA LEU A 76 0.82 4.21 -2.69
C LEU A 76 -0.36 5.08 -2.24
N SER A 77 -1.53 4.96 -2.87
CA SER A 77 -2.75 5.71 -2.52
C SER A 77 -3.23 5.39 -1.10
N GLU A 78 -3.00 4.16 -0.64
CA GLU A 78 -3.23 3.72 0.74
C GLU A 78 -2.04 3.97 1.67
N ARG A 79 -1.06 4.77 1.24
CA ARG A 79 0.17 5.10 1.97
C ARG A 79 1.04 3.86 2.27
N VAL A 80 0.98 2.81 1.47
CA VAL A 80 1.93 1.69 1.54
C VAL A 80 3.17 2.04 0.74
N SER A 81 4.36 1.93 1.36
CA SER A 81 5.62 2.26 0.68
C SER A 81 6.02 1.17 -0.32
N VAL A 82 6.36 1.59 -1.53
CA VAL A 82 6.89 0.71 -2.58
C VAL A 82 8.42 0.68 -2.62
N ARG A 83 9.10 1.16 -1.57
CA ARG A 83 10.57 1.18 -1.51
C ARG A 83 11.17 -0.23 -1.59
N ASN A 84 10.51 -1.23 -1.01
CA ASN A 84 10.94 -2.62 -1.10
C ASN A 84 10.39 -3.29 -2.37
N MET A 85 10.88 -2.84 -3.52
CA MET A 85 10.42 -3.33 -4.82
C MET A 85 10.70 -4.82 -5.04
N LYS A 86 11.79 -5.34 -4.46
CA LYS A 86 12.12 -6.77 -4.51
C LYS A 86 10.98 -7.62 -3.93
N LEU A 87 10.53 -7.30 -2.72
CA LEU A 87 9.46 -8.07 -2.05
C LEU A 87 8.12 -7.96 -2.79
N ILE A 88 7.81 -6.79 -3.34
CA ILE A 88 6.61 -6.61 -4.17
C ILE A 88 6.68 -7.48 -5.42
N MET A 89 7.83 -7.53 -6.10
CA MET A 89 8.02 -8.37 -7.28
C MET A 89 7.97 -9.87 -6.95
N GLU A 90 8.55 -10.31 -5.83
CA GLU A 90 8.44 -11.70 -5.37
C GLU A 90 6.98 -12.10 -5.11
N ALA A 91 6.21 -11.22 -4.48
CA ALA A 91 4.78 -11.43 -4.26
C ALA A 91 3.99 -11.44 -5.58
N LEU A 92 4.33 -10.58 -6.54
CA LEU A 92 3.72 -10.57 -7.87
C LEU A 92 4.04 -11.85 -8.66
N ALA A 93 5.28 -12.34 -8.61
CA ALA A 93 5.65 -13.59 -9.26
C ALA A 93 4.83 -14.79 -8.73
N LEU A 94 4.48 -14.76 -7.44
CA LEU A 94 3.65 -15.79 -6.81
C LEU A 94 2.16 -15.68 -7.18
N TRP A 95 1.60 -14.48 -7.15
CA TRP A 95 0.14 -14.28 -7.21
C TRP A 95 -0.40 -13.87 -8.59
N ALA A 96 0.36 -13.13 -9.40
CA ALA A 96 -0.09 -12.67 -10.72
C ALA A 96 -0.44 -13.80 -11.73
N PRO A 97 0.13 -15.02 -11.67
CA PRO A 97 -0.30 -16.12 -12.52
C PRO A 97 -1.73 -16.58 -12.22
N ARG A 98 -2.13 -16.53 -10.94
CA ARG A 98 -3.38 -17.12 -10.41
C ARG A 98 -4.52 -16.10 -10.34
N GLU A 99 -4.21 -14.90 -9.90
CA GLU A 99 -5.18 -13.83 -9.76
C GLU A 99 -5.09 -12.91 -10.99
N LYS A 100 -6.23 -12.61 -11.61
CA LYS A 100 -6.34 -11.72 -12.78
C LYS A 100 -6.93 -10.38 -12.42
N ASP A 101 -7.80 -10.34 -11.40
CA ASP A 101 -8.34 -9.09 -10.90
C ASP A 101 -7.26 -8.28 -10.17
N VAL A 102 -7.18 -6.98 -10.45
CA VAL A 102 -6.16 -6.11 -9.87
C VAL A 102 -6.45 -5.81 -8.40
N ILE A 103 -7.72 -5.74 -8.00
CA ILE A 103 -8.10 -5.46 -6.60
C ILE A 103 -7.66 -6.61 -5.71
N ASN A 104 -8.07 -7.84 -6.05
CA ASN A 104 -7.68 -9.04 -5.32
C ASN A 104 -6.16 -9.24 -5.32
N LEU A 105 -5.49 -8.96 -6.44
CA LEU A 105 -4.03 -9.04 -6.50
C LEU A 105 -3.39 -8.09 -5.50
N VAL A 106 -3.84 -6.83 -5.42
CA VAL A 106 -3.33 -5.85 -4.45
C VAL A 106 -3.49 -6.35 -3.02
N GLU A 107 -4.63 -6.97 -2.67
CA GLU A 107 -4.82 -7.54 -1.33
C GLU A 107 -3.83 -8.66 -1.01
N HIS A 108 -3.51 -9.53 -1.97
CA HIS A 108 -2.46 -10.53 -1.79
C HIS A 108 -1.07 -9.90 -1.61
N ILE A 109 -0.75 -8.84 -2.37
CA ILE A 109 0.51 -8.12 -2.21
C ILE A 109 0.57 -7.42 -0.85
N ARG A 110 -0.53 -6.83 -0.37
CA ARG A 110 -0.62 -6.24 0.98
C ARG A 110 -0.39 -7.29 2.07
N GLY A 111 -0.96 -8.49 1.90
CA GLY A 111 -0.69 -9.63 2.77
C GLY A 111 0.80 -9.98 2.85
N ALA A 112 1.48 -10.07 1.70
CA ALA A 112 2.93 -10.29 1.65
C ALA A 112 3.74 -9.14 2.29
N MET A 113 3.23 -7.91 2.21
CA MET A 113 3.83 -6.70 2.77
C MET A 113 3.42 -6.42 4.22
N ALA A 114 2.66 -7.30 4.89
CA ALA A 114 2.04 -7.03 6.18
C ALA A 114 3.03 -6.51 7.24
N ARG A 115 4.22 -7.13 7.35
CA ARG A 115 5.28 -6.67 8.27
C ARG A 115 5.68 -5.21 8.04
N TYR A 116 5.79 -4.79 6.78
CA TYR A 116 6.19 -3.43 6.41
C TYR A 116 5.08 -2.42 6.65
N ILE A 117 3.83 -2.81 6.36
CA ILE A 117 2.64 -2.00 6.61
C ILE A 117 2.53 -1.75 8.11
N CYS A 118 2.53 -2.81 8.93
CA CYS A 118 2.45 -2.71 10.39
C CYS A 118 3.55 -1.82 10.97
N HIS A 119 4.82 -2.04 10.57
CA HIS A 119 5.94 -1.24 11.05
C HIS A 119 5.81 0.24 10.66
N LYS A 120 5.33 0.52 9.43
CA LYS A 120 5.14 1.89 8.94
C LYS A 120 4.03 2.63 9.68
N PHE A 121 2.95 1.97 10.09
CA PHE A 121 1.85 2.64 10.79
C PHE A 121 2.05 2.70 12.31
N ALA A 122 2.78 1.74 12.89
CA ALA A 122 3.15 1.78 14.30
C ALA A 122 4.22 2.84 14.62
N ASN A 123 5.01 3.27 13.63
CA ASN A 123 6.07 4.29 13.79
C ASN A 123 7.04 4.01 14.97
N GLY A 124 7.35 2.73 15.22
CA GLY A 124 8.22 2.31 16.33
C GLY A 124 7.60 2.40 17.73
N GLY A 125 6.31 2.72 17.82
CA GLY A 125 5.54 2.73 19.06
C GLY A 125 4.29 1.87 18.97
N GLU A 126 3.21 2.34 19.59
CA GLU A 126 1.89 1.71 19.55
C GLU A 126 1.14 2.02 18.25
N LEU A 127 0.35 1.06 17.77
CA LEU A 127 -0.59 1.29 16.68
C LEU A 127 -1.92 1.78 17.24
N ARG A 128 -2.25 3.05 16.97
CA ARG A 128 -3.57 3.61 17.31
C ARG A 128 -4.57 3.21 16.23
N ALA A 129 -5.60 2.47 16.63
CA ALA A 129 -6.58 1.91 15.72
C ALA A 129 -8.01 2.17 16.21
N VAL A 130 -8.94 2.19 15.26
CA VAL A 130 -10.38 2.18 15.52
C VAL A 130 -10.90 0.82 15.05
N MET A 131 -11.60 0.11 15.91
CA MET A 131 -12.20 -1.19 15.60
C MET A 131 -13.58 -0.98 15.00
N VAL A 132 -13.86 -1.69 13.90
CA VAL A 132 -15.20 -1.79 13.33
C VAL A 132 -15.95 -2.88 14.11
N SER A 133 -17.20 -2.62 14.50
CA SER A 133 -18.00 -3.59 15.25
C SER A 133 -18.52 -4.71 14.34
N ALA A 134 -18.83 -5.86 14.93
CA ALA A 134 -19.33 -7.02 14.18
C ALA A 134 -20.61 -6.72 13.39
N GLU A 135 -21.49 -5.87 13.93
CA GLU A 135 -22.73 -5.46 13.27
C GLU A 135 -22.45 -4.67 11.98
N VAL A 136 -21.47 -3.76 12.02
CA VAL A 136 -21.06 -2.99 10.84
C VAL A 136 -20.40 -3.92 9.82
N GLU A 137 -19.52 -4.83 10.26
CA GLU A 137 -18.91 -5.82 9.36
C GLU A 137 -19.96 -6.68 8.64
N ASP A 138 -21.00 -7.13 9.35
CA ASP A 138 -22.07 -7.94 8.77
C ASP A 138 -22.89 -7.18 7.73
N VAL A 139 -23.14 -5.88 7.95
CA VAL A 139 -23.82 -5.02 6.96
C VAL A 139 -23.00 -4.94 5.69
N ILE A 140 -21.70 -4.65 5.80
CA ILE A 140 -20.80 -4.61 4.64
C ILE A 140 -20.75 -5.97 3.95
N ARG A 141 -20.59 -7.06 4.71
CA ARG A 141 -20.48 -8.43 4.18
C ARG A 141 -21.71 -8.85 3.38
N LYS A 142 -22.93 -8.50 3.86
CA LYS A 142 -24.19 -8.77 3.14
C LYS A 142 -24.32 -7.98 1.83
N GLY A 143 -23.68 -6.81 1.75
CA GLY A 143 -23.63 -6.00 0.55
C GLY A 143 -22.62 -6.48 -0.49
N ILE A 144 -21.74 -7.43 -0.18
CA ILE A 144 -20.73 -7.92 -1.13
C ILE A 144 -21.39 -8.74 -2.23
N ARG A 145 -21.20 -8.31 -3.49
CA ARG A 145 -21.61 -9.05 -4.68
C ARG A 145 -20.37 -9.50 -5.46
N GLN A 146 -20.28 -10.80 -5.68
CA GLN A 146 -19.25 -11.39 -6.54
C GLN A 146 -19.85 -11.60 -7.94
N THR A 147 -19.21 -11.01 -8.92
CA THR A 147 -19.47 -11.29 -10.34
C THR A 147 -18.30 -12.07 -10.92
N SER A 148 -18.45 -12.57 -12.14
CA SER A 148 -17.39 -13.26 -12.87
C SER A 148 -16.15 -12.39 -13.15
N GLY A 149 -16.23 -11.07 -12.98
CA GLY A 149 -15.12 -10.14 -13.24
C GLY A 149 -14.61 -9.35 -12.03
N SER A 150 -15.48 -8.99 -11.07
CA SER A 150 -15.07 -8.21 -9.89
C SER A 150 -15.95 -8.48 -8.69
N THR A 151 -15.39 -8.24 -7.51
CA THR A 151 -16.12 -8.20 -6.24
C THR A 151 -16.35 -6.74 -5.87
N PHE A 152 -17.59 -6.34 -5.63
CA PHE A 152 -17.93 -4.96 -5.26
C PHE A 152 -18.99 -4.90 -4.16
N LEU A 153 -19.14 -3.73 -3.56
CA LEU A 153 -20.11 -3.46 -2.50
C LEU A 153 -21.39 -2.85 -3.09
N SER A 154 -22.54 -3.44 -2.78
CA SER A 154 -23.88 -2.98 -3.13
C SER A 154 -24.72 -2.90 -1.85
N LEU A 155 -24.70 -1.73 -1.20
CA LEU A 155 -25.49 -1.42 0.00
C LEU A 155 -26.83 -0.80 -0.35
#